data_AF-A0A5Q4EIT6-F1
#
_entry.id   AF-A0A5Q4EIT6-F1
#
_cell.length_a   1.000
_cell.length_b   1.000
_cell.length_c   1.000
_cell.angle_alpha   90.00
_cell.angle_beta   90.00
_cell.angle_gamma   90.00
#
_symmetry.space_group_name_H-M   'P 1'
#
loop_
_entity.id
_entity.type
_entity.pdbx_description
1 polymer ?
#
loop_
_entity_poly.entity_id
_entity_poly.type
_entity_poly.pdbx_seq_one_letter_code
_entity_poly.pdbx_strand_id
1 'polypeptide(L)'
;MPKELQELHLHFKAEGREYLDWDSFVDCSQIKPRTYTEISEAIENRPEIIIGNVSQVDFDQIKEKIISAPTIKGKTKKKFGFYK
;
A
#
# COMPACT_ATOMS: atom_id res chain seq x y z
N MET A 1 2.38 19.75 2.40
CA MET A 1 1.88 18.94 1.26
C MET A 1 0.58 19.55 0.77
N PRO A 2 0.29 19.53 -0.55
CA PRO A 2 -1.03 19.88 -1.10
C PRO A 2 -2.14 19.03 -0.46
N LYS A 3 -3.32 19.61 -0.24
CA LYS A 3 -4.45 18.92 0.41
C LYS A 3 -4.89 17.68 -0.36
N GLU A 4 -4.86 17.73 -1.70
CA GLU A 4 -5.27 16.58 -2.52
C GLU A 4 -4.35 15.36 -2.32
N LEU A 5 -3.09 15.56 -1.94
CA LEU A 5 -2.17 14.45 -1.63
C LEU A 5 -2.43 13.87 -0.24
N GLN A 6 -2.91 14.67 0.71
CA GLN A 6 -3.24 14.17 2.05
C GLN A 6 -4.41 13.19 2.01
N GLU A 7 -5.40 13.42 1.14
CA GLU A 7 -6.57 12.54 0.95
C GLU A 7 -6.21 11.15 0.38
N LEU A 8 -5.00 11.00 -0.17
CA LEU A 8 -4.43 9.74 -0.65
C LEU A 8 -3.70 8.95 0.44
N HIS A 9 -3.58 9.49 1.64
CA HIS A 9 -3.00 8.79 2.79
C HIS A 9 -4.13 8.21 3.64
N LEU A 10 -4.31 6.89 3.59
CA LEU A 10 -5.29 6.22 4.44
C LEU A 10 -4.75 6.12 5.86
N HIS A 11 -5.48 6.69 6.82
CA HIS A 11 -5.14 6.56 8.24
C HIS A 11 -5.62 5.22 8.78
N PHE A 12 -4.69 4.37 9.18
CA PHE A 12 -4.96 3.07 9.79
C PHE A 12 -4.61 3.14 11.28
N LYS A 13 -5.64 2.94 12.11
CA LYS A 13 -5.42 2.72 13.55
C LYS A 13 -4.84 1.32 13.77
N ALA A 14 -3.88 1.21 14.67
CA ALA A 14 -3.31 -0.09 15.07
C ALA A 14 -4.35 -0.98 15.75
N GLU A 15 -5.30 -0.37 16.46
CA GLU A 15 -6.43 -1.10 17.06
C GLU A 15 -7.20 -1.91 16.00
N GLY A 16 -7.26 -3.23 16.20
CA GLY A 16 -7.90 -4.17 15.27
C GLY A 16 -7.07 -4.56 14.04
N ARG A 17 -5.80 -4.13 13.95
CA ARG A 17 -4.86 -4.49 12.88
C ARG A 17 -3.60 -5.10 13.48
N GLU A 18 -3.57 -6.41 13.61
CA GLU A 18 -2.45 -7.15 14.23
C GLU A 18 -1.09 -6.95 13.56
N TYR A 19 -1.09 -6.45 12.32
CA TYR A 19 0.12 -6.15 11.55
C TYR A 19 0.70 -4.75 11.81
N LEU A 20 0.12 -3.97 12.74
CA LEU A 20 0.58 -2.62 13.09
C LEU A 20 0.85 -2.49 14.59
N ASP A 21 2.06 -2.06 14.94
CA ASP A 21 2.40 -1.68 16.32
C ASP A 21 1.87 -0.28 16.69
N TRP A 22 1.65 0.58 15.68
CA TRP A 22 1.26 1.99 15.87
C TRP A 22 0.32 2.47 14.77
N ASP A 23 -0.49 3.49 15.09
CA ASP A 23 -1.29 4.21 14.12
C ASP A 23 -0.39 4.72 12.98
N SER A 24 -0.78 4.40 11.75
CA SER A 24 0.07 4.53 10.57
C SER A 24 -0.72 5.05 9.37
N PHE A 25 0.00 5.50 8.35
CA PHE A 25 -0.60 5.98 7.10
C PHE A 25 -0.13 5.15 5.92
N VAL A 26 -1.08 4.64 5.12
CA VAL A 26 -0.77 3.99 3.84
C VAL A 26 -0.78 5.06 2.75
N ASP A 27 0.40 5.38 2.21
CA ASP A 27 0.56 6.30 1.09
C ASP A 27 0.09 5.65 -0.23
N CYS A 28 -1.10 6.02 -0.67
CA CYS A 28 -1.69 5.58 -1.94
C CYS A 28 -1.47 6.60 -3.08
N SER A 29 -0.63 7.62 -2.88
CA SER A 29 -0.34 8.62 -3.91
C SER A 29 0.63 8.13 -4.99
N GLN A 30 1.34 7.03 -4.72
CA GLN A 30 2.34 6.47 -5.62
C GLN A 30 2.38 4.95 -5.51
N ILE A 31 2.76 4.29 -6.60
CA ILE A 31 3.16 2.88 -6.59
C ILE A 31 4.65 2.86 -6.90
N LYS A 32 5.45 2.26 -6.02
CA LYS A 32 6.88 2.05 -6.22
C LYS A 32 7.10 0.65 -6.77
N PRO A 33 7.40 0.48 -8.07
CA PRO A 33 7.69 -0.84 -8.62
C PRO A 33 8.91 -1.45 -7.93
N ARG A 34 8.78 -2.71 -7.55
CA ARG A 34 9.87 -3.57 -7.11
C ARG A 34 9.84 -4.86 -7.91
N THR A 35 11.00 -5.41 -8.18
CA THR A 35 11.11 -6.74 -8.80
C THR A 35 10.83 -7.81 -7.76
N TYR A 36 10.48 -9.00 -8.22
CA TYR A 36 10.34 -10.16 -7.34
C TYR A 36 11.64 -10.44 -6.58
N THR A 37 12.78 -10.38 -7.28
CA THR A 37 14.12 -10.60 -6.69
C THR A 37 14.41 -9.60 -5.57
N GLU A 38 14.16 -8.30 -5.78
CA GLU A 38 14.36 -7.28 -4.74
C GLU A 38 13.52 -7.56 -3.48
N ILE A 39 12.28 -8.03 -3.65
CA ILE A 39 11.41 -8.37 -2.50
C ILE A 39 11.89 -9.66 -1.83
N SER A 40 12.24 -10.70 -2.61
CA SER A 40 12.73 -11.98 -2.08
C SER A 40 14.01 -11.79 -1.27
N GLU A 41 14.99 -11.09 -1.83
CA GLU A 41 16.26 -10.79 -1.15
C GLU A 41 16.05 -9.95 0.11
N ALA A 42 15.12 -8.99 0.10
CA ALA A 42 14.81 -8.21 1.30
C ALA A 42 14.25 -9.11 2.42
N ILE A 43 13.35 -10.03 2.09
CA ILE A 43 12.74 -10.96 3.04
C ILE A 43 13.78 -11.98 3.55
N GLU A 44 14.59 -12.55 2.66
CA GLU A 44 15.61 -13.54 3.01
C GLU A 44 16.68 -12.95 3.93
N ASN A 45 17.11 -11.71 3.67
CA ASN A 45 18.11 -11.03 4.48
C ASN A 45 17.54 -10.47 5.79
N ARG A 46 16.24 -10.12 5.82
CA ARG A 46 15.58 -9.46 6.96
C ARG A 46 14.13 -9.96 7.12
N PRO A 47 13.91 -11.18 7.64
CA PRO A 47 12.56 -11.73 7.78
C PRO A 47 11.61 -10.87 8.61
N GLU A 48 12.16 -10.04 9.51
CA GLU A 48 11.42 -9.12 10.38
C GLU A 48 10.66 -8.01 9.62
N ILE A 49 10.95 -7.79 8.33
CA ILE A 49 10.21 -6.81 7.52
C ILE A 49 8.77 -7.25 7.20
N ILE A 50 8.47 -8.53 7.38
CA ILE A 50 7.11 -9.05 7.25
C ILE A 50 6.39 -8.79 8.57
N ILE A 51 5.63 -7.70 8.61
CA ILE A 51 4.90 -7.26 9.81
C ILE A 51 3.55 -7.96 10.00
N GLY A 52 3.08 -8.74 9.01
CA GLY A 52 1.84 -9.51 9.10
C GLY A 52 1.07 -9.55 7.77
N ASN A 53 -0.20 -9.96 7.85
CA ASN A 53 -1.10 -10.03 6.71
C ASN A 53 -2.14 -8.91 6.77
N VAL A 54 -2.25 -8.14 5.69
CA VAL A 54 -3.31 -7.15 5.54
C VAL A 54 -4.66 -7.86 5.43
N SER A 55 -5.66 -7.40 6.18
CA SER A 55 -7.02 -7.95 6.12
C SER A 55 -7.65 -7.68 4.74
N GLN A 56 -8.62 -8.51 4.32
CA GLN A 56 -9.31 -8.28 3.05
C GLN A 56 -10.01 -6.90 3.01
N VAL A 57 -10.60 -6.50 4.13
CA VAL A 57 -11.29 -5.20 4.29
C VAL A 57 -10.32 -4.02 4.11
N ASP A 58 -9.12 -4.11 4.69
CA ASP A 58 -8.09 -3.08 4.53
C ASP A 58 -7.52 -3.07 3.11
N PHE A 59 -7.30 -4.26 2.54
CA PHE A 59 -6.82 -4.40 1.18
C PHE A 59 -7.77 -3.76 0.17
N ASP A 60 -9.09 -3.97 0.32
CA ASP A 60 -10.09 -3.37 -0.56
C ASP A 60 -10.11 -1.83 -0.44
N GLN A 61 -9.98 -1.28 0.77
CA GLN A 61 -9.85 0.17 0.97
C GLN A 61 -8.60 0.75 0.29
N ILE A 62 -7.45 0.09 0.46
CA ILE A 62 -6.18 0.50 -0.18
C ILE A 62 -6.34 0.45 -1.70
N LYS A 63 -6.91 -0.63 -2.21
CA LYS A 63 -7.15 -0.83 -3.64
C LYS A 63 -8.04 0.26 -4.22
N GLU A 64 -9.18 0.56 -3.61
CA GLU A 64 -10.09 1.63 -4.05
C GLU A 64 -9.41 3.00 -4.04
N LYS A 65 -8.59 3.27 -3.01
CA LYS A 65 -7.83 4.52 -2.93
C LYS A 65 -6.78 4.62 -4.04
N ILE A 66 -6.03 3.56 -4.32
CA ILE A 66 -5.08 3.50 -5.44
C ILE A 66 -5.79 3.68 -6.78
N ILE A 67 -6.96 3.06 -6.96
CA ILE A 67 -7.77 3.15 -8.19
C ILE A 67 -8.20 4.60 -8.43
N SER A 68 -8.67 5.29 -7.39
CA SER A 68 -9.12 6.70 -7.49
C SER A 68 -7.98 7.72 -7.55
N ALA A 69 -6.76 7.38 -7.14
CA ALA A 69 -5.63 8.31 -7.07
C ALA A 69 -5.23 8.89 -8.45
N PRO A 70 -5.36 10.21 -8.69
CA PRO A 70 -5.01 10.82 -9.98
C PRO A 70 -3.50 10.88 -10.23
N THR A 71 -2.70 10.78 -9.16
CA THR A 71 -1.23 10.80 -9.18
C THR A 71 -0.62 9.53 -9.78
N ILE A 72 -1.39 8.44 -9.86
CA ILE A 72 -0.94 7.18 -10.44
C ILE A 72 -1.51 7.06 -11.86
N LYS A 73 -0.63 6.92 -12.85
CA LYS A 73 -1.04 6.76 -14.25
C LYS A 73 -1.83 5.46 -14.46
N GLY A 74 -2.89 5.52 -15.27
CA GLY A 74 -3.73 4.35 -15.59
C GLY A 74 -2.95 3.13 -16.13
N LYS A 75 -1.91 3.36 -16.95
CA LYS A 75 -1.01 2.28 -17.43
C LYS A 75 -0.32 1.54 -16.28
N THR A 76 0.12 2.25 -15.24
CA THR A 76 0.71 1.65 -14.04
C THR A 76 -0.33 0.83 -13.28
N LYS A 77 -1.54 1.36 -13.08
CA LYS A 77 -2.62 0.64 -12.41
C LYS A 77 -3.01 -0.64 -13.15
N LYS A 78 -3.10 -0.59 -14.48
CA LYS A 78 -3.35 -1.77 -15.33
C LYS A 78 -2.22 -2.80 -15.24
N LYS A 79 -0.95 -2.37 -15.27
CA LYS A 79 0.20 -3.26 -15.14
C LYS A 79 0.16 -4.09 -13.85
N PHE A 80 -0.31 -3.49 -12.76
CA PHE A 80 -0.38 -4.13 -11.44
C PHE A 80 -1.77 -4.72 -11.11
N GLY A 81 -2.70 -4.79 -12.06
CA GLY A 81 -4.00 -5.44 -11.86
C GLY A 81 -5.02 -4.65 -11.02
N PHE A 82 -4.78 -3.36 -10.78
CA PHE A 82 -5.74 -2.48 -10.08
C PHE A 82 -6.91 -2.04 -10.96
N TYR A 83 -6.76 -2.10 -12.29
CA TYR A 83 -7.84 -1.86 -13.25
C TYR A 83 -8.06 -3.13 -14.08
N LYS A 84 -9.33 -3.48 -14.32
CA LYS A 84 -9.73 -4.42 -15.37
C LYS A 84 -10.04 -3.66 -16.65
#